data_AF-A0A2V1BMB4-F1
#
_entry.id   AF-A0A2V1BMB4-F1
#
_cell.length_a   1.000
_cell.length_b   1.000
_cell.length_c   1.000
_cell.angle_alpha   90.00
_cell.angle_beta   90.00
_cell.angle_gamma   90.00
#
_symmetry.space_group_name_H-M   'P 1'
#
loop_
_entity.id
_entity.type
_entity.pdbx_description
1 polymer ?
#
loop_
_entity_poly.entity_id
_entity_poly.type
_entity_poly.pdbx_seq_one_letter_code
_entity_poly.pdbx_strand_id
1 'polypeptide(L)'
;MFYVRRVCVCFYLSSRASKWFTRGWTLQELLAPRSVEFFSREGNRIGNKRTLEQQIHEFTGIPATAFREYPLSQFDVDERLSWAKSRQTTRGEDKAYSLFGIFDVQMPLLYSEGEVKAFQRLREAIDKPFKGQSYPYD
;
A
#
# COMPACT_ATOMS: atom_id res chain seq x y z
N MET A 1 15.75 -7.91 1.25
CA MET A 1 16.50 -6.74 0.74
C MET A 1 15.54 -5.55 0.69
N PHE A 2 15.49 -4.74 1.75
CA PHE A 2 14.63 -3.55 1.78
C PHE A 2 15.25 -2.47 0.90
N TYR A 3 14.82 -2.39 -0.36
CA TYR A 3 15.23 -1.31 -1.27
C TYR A 3 14.82 0.04 -0.66
N VAL A 4 15.80 0.87 -0.33
CA VAL A 4 15.58 2.28 0.02
C VAL A 4 15.24 3.02 -1.28
N ARG A 5 14.00 2.87 -1.77
CA ARG A 5 13.49 3.72 -2.84
C ARG A 5 13.06 5.04 -2.22
N ARG A 6 13.78 6.13 -2.52
CA ARG A 6 13.22 7.48 -2.40
C ARG A 6 12.09 7.57 -3.42
N VAL A 7 10.85 7.39 -2.98
CA VAL A 7 9.69 7.72 -3.82
C VAL A 7 9.50 9.23 -3.71
N CYS A 8 9.60 9.91 -4.85
CA CYS A 8 9.41 11.35 -4.97
C CYS A 8 7.97 11.59 -5.41
N VAL A 9 7.12 12.09 -4.51
CA VAL A 9 5.70 12.31 -4.80
C VAL A 9 5.39 13.79 -4.83
N CYS A 10 4.73 14.23 -5.90
CA CYS A 10 4.19 15.58 -5.99
C CYS A 10 2.97 15.69 -5.05
N PHE A 11 3.16 16.36 -3.92
CA PHE A 11 2.21 16.51 -2.83
C PHE A 11 1.60 17.90 -2.89
N TYR A 12 0.26 17.95 -2.95
CA TYR A 12 -0.47 19.19 -2.78
C TYR A 12 -0.86 19.29 -1.30
N LEU A 13 -0.30 20.28 -0.61
CA LEU A 13 -0.61 20.62 0.80
C LEU A 13 -2.11 20.84 1.07
N SER A 14 -2.93 20.98 0.02
CA SER A 14 -4.29 21.51 0.10
C SER A 14 -5.38 20.65 -0.55
N SER A 15 -5.13 19.42 -1.02
CA SER A 15 -6.26 18.68 -1.60
C SER A 15 -6.24 17.15 -1.46
N ARG A 16 -7.37 16.67 -0.92
CA ARG A 16 -7.97 15.34 -1.16
C ARG A 16 -8.05 14.96 -2.65
N ALA A 17 -7.74 15.88 -3.56
CA ALA A 17 -7.83 15.72 -5.02
C ALA A 17 -6.54 15.20 -5.67
N SER A 18 -5.44 15.00 -4.92
CA SER A 18 -4.27 14.35 -5.52
C SER A 18 -4.62 12.90 -5.89
N LYS A 19 -4.62 12.62 -7.20
CA LYS A 19 -4.84 11.27 -7.75
C LYS A 19 -3.89 10.23 -7.18
N TRP A 20 -2.76 10.65 -6.60
CA TRP A 20 -1.83 9.73 -5.95
C TRP A 20 -2.43 9.10 -4.69
N PHE A 21 -3.20 9.83 -3.86
CA PHE A 21 -3.84 9.25 -2.67
C PHE A 21 -5.03 8.35 -3.00
N THR A 22 -5.58 8.48 -4.20
CA THR A 22 -6.70 7.64 -4.65
C THR A 22 -6.24 6.49 -5.53
N ARG A 23 -5.02 6.44 -6.08
CA ARG A 23 -4.58 5.27 -6.87
C ARG A 23 -4.34 4.04 -6.00
N GLY A 24 -4.67 2.85 -6.51
CA GLY A 24 -4.44 1.58 -5.81
C GLY A 24 -2.97 1.34 -5.49
N TRP A 25 -2.11 1.30 -6.52
CA TRP A 25 -0.69 0.92 -6.38
C TRP A 25 0.14 1.82 -5.46
N THR A 26 -0.24 3.09 -5.35
CA THR A 26 0.46 4.08 -4.52
C THR A 26 0.33 3.79 -3.03
N LEU A 27 -0.58 2.89 -2.64
CA LEU A 27 -0.66 2.37 -1.28
C LEU A 27 0.65 1.65 -0.88
N GLN A 28 1.21 0.83 -1.78
CA GLN A 28 2.49 0.17 -1.55
C GLN A 28 3.65 1.18 -1.59
N GLU A 29 3.59 2.15 -2.51
CA GLU A 29 4.60 3.22 -2.59
C GLU A 29 4.65 4.08 -1.32
N LEU A 30 3.53 4.23 -0.61
CA LEU A 30 3.46 4.94 0.65
C LEU A 30 3.99 4.11 1.82
N LEU A 31 3.58 2.84 1.90
CA LEU A 31 3.79 2.00 3.09
C LEU A 31 5.10 1.21 3.06
N ALA A 32 5.50 0.69 1.90
CA ALA A 32 6.65 -0.21 1.79
C ALA A 32 8.02 0.49 2.01
N PRO A 33 8.28 1.71 1.50
CA PRO A 33 9.57 2.37 1.73
C PRO A 33 9.70 2.91 3.16
N ARG A 34 10.92 2.86 3.72
CA ARG A 34 11.23 3.47 5.03
C ARG A 34 11.03 4.99 5.02
N SER A 35 11.40 5.65 3.93
CA SER A 35 11.20 7.09 3.74
C SER A 35 10.54 7.38 2.40
N VAL A 36 9.59 8.31 2.41
CA VAL A 36 8.94 8.90 1.23
C VAL A 36 9.06 10.41 1.40
N GLU A 37 9.56 11.09 0.38
CA GLU A 37 9.75 12.55 0.38
C GLU A 37 8.69 13.18 -0.53
N PHE A 38 8.09 14.25 -0.04
CA PHE A 38 6.98 14.95 -0.66
C PHE A 38 7.42 16.33 -1.13
N PHE A 39 7.07 16.67 -2.36
CA PHE A 39 7.50 17.91 -3.03
C PHE A 39 6.30 18.66 -3.58
N SER A 40 6.36 19.98 -3.63
CA SER A 40 5.36 20.81 -4.31
C SER A 40 5.49 20.67 -5.83
N ARG A 41 4.52 21.21 -6.57
CA ARG A 41 4.56 21.24 -8.04
C ARG A 41 5.78 22.01 -8.57
N GLU A 42 6.23 23.00 -7.81
CA GLU A 42 7.40 23.84 -8.08
C GLU A 42 8.71 23.15 -7.71
N GLY A 43 8.66 21.90 -7.21
CA GLY A 43 9.84 21.11 -6.83
C GLY A 43 10.39 21.41 -5.43
N ASN A 44 9.67 22.20 -4.62
CA ASN A 44 10.09 22.50 -3.25
C ASN A 44 9.77 21.35 -2.31
N ARG A 45 10.72 20.94 -1.47
CA ARG A 45 10.48 19.89 -0.48
C ARG A 45 9.48 20.38 0.58
N ILE A 46 8.37 19.65 0.71
CA ILE A 46 7.32 19.91 1.71
C ILE A 46 7.61 19.17 3.01
N GLY A 47 8.07 17.92 2.92
CA GLY A 47 8.33 17.09 4.09
C GLY A 47 8.50 15.63 3.70
N ASN A 48 8.50 14.76 4.70
CA ASN A 48 8.53 13.31 4.52
C ASN A 48 7.32 12.63 5.18
N LYS A 49 7.22 11.32 4.96
CA LYS A 49 6.17 10.46 5.53
C LYS A 49 5.97 10.62 7.04
N ARG A 50 7.06 10.82 7.79
CA ARG A 50 7.01 11.01 9.25
C ARG A 50 6.54 12.42 9.62
N THR A 51 7.05 13.46 8.96
CA THR A 51 6.65 14.85 9.27
C THR A 51 5.21 15.15 8.86
N LEU A 52 4.68 14.43 7.86
CA LEU A 52 3.33 14.64 7.32
C LEU A 52 2.35 13.52 7.71
N GLU A 53 2.71 12.65 8.67
CA GLU A 53 1.95 11.44 9.01
C GLU A 53 0.49 11.71 9.40
N GLN A 54 0.24 12.81 10.12
CA GLN A 54 -1.12 13.20 10.55
C GLN A 54 -1.97 13.62 9.34
N GLN A 55 -1.41 14.41 8.44
CA GLN A 55 -2.11 14.83 7.22
C GLN A 55 -2.37 13.63 6.30
N ILE A 56 -1.39 12.72 6.18
CA ILE A 56 -1.56 11.49 5.39
C ILE A 56 -2.65 10.60 6.01
N HIS A 57 -2.70 10.49 7.34
CA HIS A 57 -3.76 9.79 8.06
C HIS A 57 -5.14 10.38 7.74
N GLU A 58 -5.30 11.70 7.83
CA GLU A 58 -6.56 12.39 7.53
C GLU A 58 -7.04 12.14 6.09
N PHE A 59 -6.12 12.01 5.12
CA PHE A 59 -6.47 11.75 3.72
C PHE A 59 -6.74 10.27 3.41
N THR A 60 -6.02 9.36 4.04
CA THR A 60 -6.03 7.94 3.66
C THR A 60 -6.83 7.07 4.61
N GLY A 61 -7.06 7.51 5.85
CA GLY A 61 -7.60 6.72 6.95
C GLY A 61 -6.59 5.73 7.54
N ILE A 62 -5.36 5.69 7.03
CA ILE A 62 -4.33 4.77 7.50
C ILE A 62 -3.74 5.31 8.81
N PRO A 63 -3.64 4.52 9.89
CA PRO A 63 -3.09 4.99 11.16
C PRO A 63 -1.68 5.57 11.01
N ALA A 64 -1.40 6.67 11.70
CA ALA A 64 -0.06 7.28 11.68
C ALA A 64 1.05 6.30 12.11
N THR A 65 0.72 5.35 13.00
CA THR A 65 1.62 4.28 13.44
C THR A 65 2.11 3.38 12.30
N ALA A 66 1.32 3.18 11.24
CA ALA A 66 1.70 2.38 10.08
C ALA A 66 2.87 3.02 9.30
N PHE A 67 3.13 4.31 9.51
CA PHE A 67 4.21 5.04 8.87
C PHE A 67 5.52 5.01 9.68
N ARG A 68 5.50 4.54 10.94
CA ARG A 68 6.60 4.68 11.92
C ARG A 68 7.47 3.42 12.08
N GLU A 69 7.85 2.77 10.98
CA GLU A 69 8.65 1.51 10.97
C GLU A 69 8.00 0.34 11.75
N TYR A 70 6.72 0.45 12.09
CA TYR A 70 5.98 -0.60 12.75
C TYR A 70 5.63 -1.71 11.74
N PRO A 71 5.86 -3.00 12.05
CA PRO A 71 5.49 -4.08 11.14
C PRO A 71 3.99 -4.01 10.81
N LEU A 72 3.65 -4.00 9.52
CA LEU A 72 2.24 -3.95 9.09
C LEU A 72 1.43 -5.16 9.59
N SER A 73 2.09 -6.27 9.89
CA SER A 73 1.48 -7.48 10.45
C SER A 73 0.85 -7.29 11.84
N GLN A 74 1.15 -6.19 12.53
CA GLN A 74 0.56 -5.86 13.83
C GLN A 74 -0.83 -5.23 13.71
N PHE A 75 -1.21 -4.77 12.51
CA PHE A 75 -2.57 -4.29 12.25
C PHE A 75 -3.48 -5.45 11.88
N ASP A 76 -4.74 -5.34 12.31
CA ASP A 76 -5.75 -6.35 12.03
C ASP A 76 -5.93 -6.56 10.52
N VAL A 77 -6.31 -7.78 10.13
CA VAL A 77 -6.50 -8.12 8.71
C VAL A 77 -7.56 -7.22 8.08
N ASP A 78 -8.69 -7.03 8.77
CA ASP A 78 -9.78 -6.20 8.26
C ASP A 78 -9.42 -4.71 8.21
N GLU A 79 -8.56 -4.25 9.12
CA GLU A 79 -8.02 -2.90 9.10
C GLU A 79 -7.13 -2.69 7.87
N ARG A 80 -6.20 -3.61 7.60
CA ARG A 80 -5.35 -3.54 6.41
C ARG A 80 -6.13 -3.65 5.10
N LEU A 81 -7.15 -4.52 5.05
CA LEU A 81 -8.08 -4.59 3.92
C LEU A 81 -8.80 -3.26 3.71
N SER A 82 -9.13 -2.54 4.79
CA SER A 82 -9.81 -1.25 4.72
C SER A 82 -8.99 -0.16 4.02
N TRP A 83 -7.65 -0.26 4.00
CA TRP A 83 -6.77 0.72 3.37
C TRP A 83 -6.91 0.81 1.85
N ALA A 84 -7.52 -0.21 1.22
CA ALA A 84 -7.88 -0.19 -0.20
C ALA A 84 -9.25 0.44 -0.49
N LYS A 85 -10.11 0.69 0.52
CA LYS A 85 -11.50 1.16 0.31
C LYS A 85 -11.58 2.53 -0.37
N SER A 86 -10.69 3.45 0.00
CA SER A 86 -10.61 4.79 -0.59
C SER A 86 -9.87 4.81 -1.93
N ARG A 87 -9.33 3.66 -2.38
CA ARG A 87 -8.55 3.56 -3.60
C ARG A 87 -9.42 3.25 -4.82
N GLN A 88 -9.01 3.85 -5.92
CA GLN A 88 -9.55 3.78 -7.26
C GLN A 88 -8.53 3.08 -8.15
N THR A 89 -9.03 2.14 -8.92
CA THR A 89 -8.27 1.34 -9.87
C THR A 89 -9.03 1.28 -11.19
N THR A 90 -8.31 1.06 -12.28
CA THR A 90 -8.94 0.92 -13.60
C THR A 90 -9.70 -0.40 -13.68
N ARG A 91 -9.16 -1.47 -13.08
CA ARG A 91 -9.82 -2.77 -12.97
C ARG A 91 -10.15 -3.06 -11.52
N GLY A 92 -11.30 -3.69 -11.26
CA GLY A 92 -11.73 -3.97 -9.89
C GLY A 92 -10.75 -4.87 -9.14
N GLU A 93 -10.21 -5.89 -9.81
CA GLU A 93 -9.23 -6.82 -9.25
C GLU A 93 -7.93 -6.15 -8.77
N ASP A 94 -7.54 -5.03 -9.39
CA ASP A 94 -6.32 -4.30 -9.01
C ASP A 94 -6.40 -3.73 -7.58
N LYS A 95 -7.61 -3.55 -7.00
CA LYS A 95 -7.74 -3.15 -5.60
C LYS A 95 -7.20 -4.22 -4.68
N ALA A 96 -7.57 -5.48 -4.91
CA ALA A 96 -7.04 -6.61 -4.16
C ALA A 96 -5.53 -6.74 -4.37
N TYR A 97 -5.06 -6.59 -5.61
CA TYR A 97 -3.64 -6.72 -5.96
C TYR A 97 -2.77 -5.63 -5.33
N SER A 98 -3.33 -4.44 -5.10
CA SER A 98 -2.63 -3.36 -4.39
C SER A 98 -2.26 -3.72 -2.95
N LEU A 99 -2.91 -4.73 -2.35
CA LEU A 99 -2.70 -5.16 -0.97
C LEU A 99 -1.63 -6.26 -0.82
N PHE A 100 -1.11 -6.84 -1.91
CA PHE A 100 -0.21 -7.99 -1.82
C PHE A 100 1.03 -7.72 -0.97
N GLY A 101 1.69 -6.58 -1.21
CA GLY A 101 2.87 -6.18 -0.43
C GLY A 101 2.56 -5.80 1.02
N ILE A 102 1.30 -5.54 1.37
CA ILE A 102 0.86 -5.23 2.74
C ILE A 102 0.63 -6.52 3.55
N PHE A 103 0.18 -7.58 2.87
CA PHE A 103 -0.03 -8.90 3.47
C PHE A 103 1.13 -9.86 3.27
N ASP A 104 2.17 -9.46 2.51
CA ASP A 104 3.29 -10.31 2.12
C ASP A 104 2.83 -11.61 1.45
N VAL A 105 1.82 -11.51 0.58
CA VAL A 105 1.27 -12.65 -0.16
C VAL A 105 1.77 -12.67 -1.59
N GLN A 106 1.97 -13.88 -2.10
CA GLN A 106 2.30 -14.12 -3.50
C GLN A 106 1.19 -14.95 -4.13
N MET A 107 0.48 -14.37 -5.09
CA MET A 107 -0.55 -15.06 -5.86
C MET A 107 -0.57 -14.56 -7.31
N PRO A 108 -0.96 -15.39 -8.29
CA PRO A 108 -1.05 -14.98 -9.69
C PRO A 108 -2.05 -13.85 -9.92
N LEU A 109 -1.65 -12.84 -10.71
CA LEU A 109 -2.55 -11.81 -11.24
C LEU A 109 -3.41 -12.41 -12.34
N LEU A 110 -4.71 -12.56 -12.07
CA LEU A 110 -5.70 -13.03 -13.04
C LEU A 110 -6.56 -11.85 -13.46
N TYR A 111 -6.26 -11.27 -14.61
CA TYR A 111 -7.08 -10.20 -15.15
C TYR A 111 -8.42 -10.73 -15.63
N SER A 112 -9.44 -9.88 -15.52
CA SER A 112 -10.85 -10.23 -15.82
C SER A 112 -11.49 -11.19 -14.81
N GLU A 113 -10.83 -11.51 -13.69
CA GLU A 113 -11.45 -12.33 -12.63
C GLU A 113 -12.49 -11.55 -11.80
N GLY A 114 -12.42 -10.21 -11.83
CA GLY A 114 -13.31 -9.30 -11.11
C GLY A 114 -12.90 -9.07 -9.65
N GLU A 115 -13.36 -7.96 -9.09
CA GLU A 115 -13.00 -7.49 -7.73
C GLU A 115 -13.30 -8.54 -6.66
N VAL A 116 -14.52 -9.09 -6.65
CA VAL A 116 -14.98 -10.03 -5.61
C VAL A 116 -14.11 -11.28 -5.56
N LYS A 117 -13.81 -11.88 -6.72
CA LYS A 117 -13.01 -13.11 -6.81
C LYS A 117 -11.55 -12.86 -6.44
N ALA A 118 -11.00 -11.71 -6.84
CA ALA A 118 -9.65 -11.31 -6.46
C ALA A 118 -9.51 -11.12 -4.94
N PHE A 119 -10.48 -10.48 -4.28
CA PHE A 119 -10.50 -10.35 -2.82
C PHE A 119 -10.70 -11.69 -2.10
N GLN A 120 -11.52 -12.59 -2.64
CA GLN A 120 -11.68 -13.93 -2.09
C GLN A 120 -10.33 -14.69 -2.09
N ARG A 121 -9.64 -14.72 -3.23
CA ARG A 121 -8.32 -15.36 -3.35
C ARG A 121 -7.28 -14.70 -2.43
N LEU A 122 -7.34 -13.38 -2.29
CA LEU A 122 -6.48 -12.66 -1.34
C LEU A 122 -6.72 -13.12 0.09
N ARG A 123 -7.99 -13.23 0.54
CA ARG A 123 -8.30 -13.74 1.89
C ARG A 123 -7.77 -15.17 2.07
N GLU A 124 -8.00 -16.04 1.10
CA GLU A 124 -7.49 -17.42 1.14
C GLU A 124 -5.96 -17.48 1.25
N ALA A 125 -5.25 -16.60 0.56
CA ALA A 125 -3.79 -16.50 0.63
C ALA A 125 -3.28 -15.93 1.97
N ILE A 126 -4.03 -15.02 2.60
CA ILE A 126 -3.73 -14.49 3.94
C ILE A 126 -3.87 -15.61 4.99
N ASP A 127 -4.92 -16.42 4.89
CA ASP A 127 -5.20 -17.50 5.84
C ASP A 127 -4.27 -18.71 5.65
N LYS A 128 -3.72 -18.89 4.44
CA LYS A 128 -2.76 -19.94 4.10
C LYS A 128 -1.44 -19.31 3.63
N PRO A 129 -0.64 -18.74 4.55
CA PRO A 129 0.65 -18.16 4.20
C PRO A 129 1.49 -19.23 3.50
N PHE A 130 2.13 -18.84 2.41
CA PHE A 130 2.98 -19.72 1.61
C PHE A 130 4.07 -20.28 2.54
N LYS A 131 3.96 -21.55 2.94
CA LYS A 131 5.08 -22.26 3.53
C LYS A 131 6.12 -22.34 2.43
N GLY A 132 7.22 -21.58 2.56
CA GLY A 132 8.30 -21.60 1.59
C GLY A 132 8.63 -23.05 1.25
N GLN A 133 8.44 -23.43 -0.01
CA GLN A 133 8.99 -24.68 -0.50
C GLN A 133 10.51 -24.56 -0.35
N SER A 134 11.08 -25.29 0.61
CA SER A 134 12.50 -25.61 0.59
C SER A 134 12.74 -26.41 -0.68
N TYR A 135 13.35 -25.79 -1.69
CA TYR A 135 13.88 -26.53 -2.82
C TYR A 135 15.14 -27.26 -2.34
N PRO A 136 15.22 -28.61 -2.44
CA PRO A 136 16.24 -29.42 -1.79
C PRO A 136 17.55 -29.51 -2.59
N TYR A 137 18.01 -28.40 -3.17
CA TYR A 137 19.30 -28.34 -3.87
C TYR A 137 20.15 -27.22 -3.29
N ASP A 138 20.60 -27.44 -2.05
CA ASP A 138 21.86 -26.91 -1.52
C ASP A 138 23.00 -27.87 -1.89
#